data_AF-A0AB74E300-F1
#
_entry.id   AF-A0AB74E300-F1
#
_cell.length_a   1.000
_cell.length_b   1.000
_cell.length_c   1.000
_cell.angle_alpha   90.00
_cell.angle_beta   90.00
_cell.angle_gamma   90.00
#
_symmetry.space_group_name_H-M   'P 1'
#
loop_
_entity.id
_entity.type
_entity.pdbx_description
1 polymer ?
#
loop_
_entity_poly.entity_id
_entity_poly.type
_entity_poly.pdbx_seq_one_letter_code
_entity_poly.pdbx_strand_id
1 'polypeptide(L)'
;MLLIGVLGGFISGLIGIGGAIIIYPAILILPPLIGIPAYSAYIASGLTSSQVFFSTLSGSLNARKQPAFSPKLVIYMGGGMLI
;
A
#
# COMPACT_ATOMS: atom_id res chain seq x y z
N MET A 1 15.32 -6.64 3.71
CA MET A 1 14.21 -6.51 2.73
C MET A 1 12.92 -7.10 3.28
N LEU A 2 12.86 -8.41 3.59
CA LEU A 2 11.64 -9.05 4.11
C LEU A 2 11.12 -8.41 5.41
N LEU A 3 11.99 -8.11 6.38
CA LEU A 3 11.58 -7.43 7.62
C LEU A 3 10.99 -6.03 7.39
N ILE A 4 11.59 -5.25 6.47
CA ILE A 4 11.13 -3.89 6.12
C ILE A 4 9.82 -3.96 5.34
N GLY A 5 9.68 -4.91 4.42
CA GLY A 5 8.45 -5.13 3.67
C GLY A 5 7.31 -5.67 4.53
N VAL A 6 7.61 -6.54 5.51
CA VAL A 6 6.62 -7.07 6.45
C VAL A 6 6.17 -5.99 7.44
N LEU A 7 7.10 -5.26 8.07
CA LEU A 7 6.76 -4.19 9.02
C LEU A 7 6.07 -3.02 8.31
N GLY A 8 6.59 -2.59 7.16
CA GLY A 8 5.97 -1.56 6.33
C GLY A 8 4.59 -1.99 5.81
N GLY A 9 4.47 -3.22 5.31
CA GLY A 9 3.21 -3.78 4.82
C GLY A 9 2.16 -3.97 5.91
N PHE A 10 2.57 -4.34 7.13
CA PHE A 10 1.69 -4.46 8.29
C PHE A 10 1.13 -3.11 8.73
N ILE A 11 1.98 -2.07 8.80
CA ILE A 11 1.55 -0.70 9.09
C ILE A 11 0.68 -0.13 7.95
N SER A 12 1.00 -0.45 6.69
CA SER A 12 0.16 -0.14 5.52
C SER A 12 -1.23 -0.77 5.62
N GLY A 13 -1.31 -2.03 6.02
CA GLY A 13 -2.58 -2.74 6.15
C GLY A 13 -3.47 -2.19 7.27
N LEU A 14 -2.86 -1.62 8.32
CA LEU A 14 -3.58 -1.00 9.42
C LEU A 14 -4.10 0.41 9.12
N ILE A 15 -3.46 1.16 8.21
CA ILE A 15 -3.76 2.58 7.92
C ILE A 15 -4.46 2.76 6.56
N GLY A 16 -4.44 1.76 5.68
CA GLY A 16 -4.79 1.93 4.26
C GLY A 16 -3.62 2.55 3.48
N ILE A 17 -3.92 3.28 2.39
CA ILE A 17 -3.03 3.90 1.38
C ILE A 17 -1.66 4.42 1.92
N GLY A 18 -1.58 4.83 3.20
CA GLY A 18 -0.43 5.46 3.84
C GLY A 18 0.86 4.64 3.95
N GLY A 19 0.85 3.31 3.85
CA GLY A 19 2.11 2.55 3.98
C GLY A 19 3.04 2.67 2.77
N ALA A 20 2.51 2.77 1.55
CA ALA A 20 3.36 3.02 0.37
C ALA A 20 3.99 4.41 0.36
N ILE A 21 3.34 5.41 0.96
CA ILE A 21 3.90 6.76 1.13
C ILE A 21 5.20 6.70 1.95
N ILE A 22 5.31 5.75 2.88
CA ILE A 22 6.50 5.54 3.71
C ILE A 22 7.48 4.56 3.04
N ILE A 23 7.00 3.45 2.50
CA ILE A 23 7.84 2.37 1.95
C ILE A 23 8.57 2.82 0.68
N TYR A 24 7.93 3.60 -0.20
CA TYR A 24 8.54 4.07 -1.44
C TYR A 24 9.82 4.89 -1.19
N PRO A 25 9.79 6.00 -0.41
CA PRO A 25 11.01 6.73 -0.10
C PRO A 25 11.98 5.91 0.75
N ALA A 26 11.49 5.03 1.65
CA ALA A 26 12.37 4.16 2.42
C ALA A 26 13.19 3.21 1.51
N ILE A 27 12.59 2.60 0.49
CA ILE A 27 13.33 1.73 -0.45
C ILE A 27 14.36 2.52 -1.27
N LEU A 28 14.12 3.80 -1.55
CA LEU A 28 15.06 4.64 -2.30
C LEU A 28 16.20 5.19 -1.43
N ILE A 29 15.90 5.58 -0.18
CA ILE A 29 16.82 6.32 0.69
C ILE A 29 17.62 5.38 1.60
N LEU A 30 16.99 4.34 2.15
CA LEU A 30 17.62 3.49 3.15
C LEU A 30 18.79 2.64 2.61
N PRO A 31 18.72 1.99 1.43
CA PRO A 31 19.84 1.21 0.91
C PRO A 31 21.11 2.02 0.65
N PRO A 32 21.06 3.21 0.00
CA PRO A 32 22.23 4.08 -0.12
C PRO A 32 22.83 4.49 1.22
N LEU A 33 21.98 4.70 2.24
CA LEU A 33 22.42 5.10 3.57
C LEU A 33 23.22 4.01 4.30
N ILE A 34 22.98 2.74 3.95
CA ILE A 34 23.71 1.57 4.50
C ILE A 34 24.78 1.03 3.55
N GLY A 35 25.15 1.79 2.50
CA GLY A 35 26.22 1.45 1.57
C GLY A 35 25.85 0.42 0.49
N ILE A 36 24.56 0.15 0.28
CA ILE A 36 24.03 -0.77 -0.73
C ILE A 36 23.57 0.04 -1.95
N PRO A 37 23.71 -0.47 -3.20
CA PRO A 37 23.24 0.23 -4.39
C PRO A 37 21.77 0.67 -4.29
N ALA A 38 21.48 1.89 -4.75
CA ALA A 38 20.14 2.43 -4.79
C ALA A 38 19.23 1.58 -5.69
N TYR A 39 18.01 1.30 -5.23
CA TYR A 39 17.00 0.70 -6.10
C TYR A 39 16.49 1.73 -7.09
N SER A 40 16.19 1.27 -8.31
CA SER A 40 15.52 2.10 -9.30
C SER A 40 14.11 2.45 -8.83
N ALA A 41 13.67 3.68 -9.12
CA ALA A 41 12.30 4.14 -8.94
C ALA A 41 11.28 3.18 -9.58
N TYR A 42 11.65 2.51 -10.69
CA TYR A 42 10.82 1.50 -11.33
C TYR A 42 10.57 0.29 -10.42
N ILE A 43 11.63 -0.28 -9.84
CA ILE A 43 11.52 -1.45 -8.95
C ILE A 43 10.77 -1.06 -7.67
N ALA A 44 11.09 0.10 -7.10
CA ALA A 44 10.40 0.62 -5.93
C ALA A 44 8.90 0.77 -6.20
N SER A 45 8.53 1.39 -7.34
CA SER A 45 7.13 1.58 -7.72
C SER A 45 6.38 0.26 -7.93
N GLY A 46 7.02 -0.74 -8.55
CA GLY A 46 6.41 -2.05 -8.79
C GLY A 46 6.18 -2.84 -7.50
N LEU A 47 7.13 -2.77 -6.56
CA LEU A 47 6.98 -3.39 -5.25
C LEU A 47 5.88 -2.72 -4.43
N THR A 48 5.87 -1.40 -4.38
CA THR A 48 4.87 -0.66 -3.58
C THR A 48 3.48 -0.73 -4.18
N SER A 49 3.33 -0.70 -5.50
CA SER A 49 2.00 -0.80 -6.15
C SER A 49 1.37 -2.17 -5.92
N SER A 50 2.16 -3.24 -6.07
CA SER A 50 1.73 -4.61 -5.79
C SER A 50 1.29 -4.75 -4.32
N GLN A 51 2.08 -4.21 -3.39
CA GLN A 51 1.78 -4.25 -1.97
C GLN A 51 0.49 -3.49 -1.62
N VAL A 52 0.30 -2.27 -2.14
CA VAL A 52 -0.90 -1.45 -1.90
C VAL A 52 -2.14 -2.12 -2.48
N PHE A 53 -2.03 -2.75 -3.65
CA PHE A 53 -3.13 -3.46 -4.28
C PHE A 53 -3.67 -4.55 -3.35
N PHE A 54 -2.81 -5.46 -2.88
CA PHE A 54 -3.25 -6.55 -1.99
C PHE A 54 -3.69 -6.05 -0.61
N SER A 55 -3.00 -5.03 -0.07
CA SER A 55 -3.37 -4.42 1.21
C SER A 55 -4.76 -3.78 1.16
N THR A 56 -5.05 -3.00 0.12
CA THR A 56 -6.34 -2.33 -0.09
C THR A 56 -7.44 -3.34 -0.42
N LEU A 57 -7.13 -4.38 -1.21
CA LEU A 57 -8.07 -5.46 -1.50
C LEU A 57 -8.48 -6.21 -0.21
N SER A 58 -7.52 -6.57 0.63
CA SER A 58 -7.77 -7.21 1.92
C SER A 58 -8.58 -6.30 2.86
N GLY A 59 -8.21 -5.01 2.94
CA GLY A 59 -8.93 -4.01 3.74
C GLY A 59 -10.37 -3.82 3.26
N SER A 60 -10.61 -3.76 1.96
CA SER A 60 -11.94 -3.65 1.36
C SER A 60 -12.82 -4.87 1.67
N LEU A 61 -12.26 -6.08 1.61
CA LEU A 61 -12.98 -7.30 1.97
C LEU A 61 -13.34 -7.34 3.46
N ASN A 62 -12.47 -6.84 4.34
CA ASN A 62 -12.76 -6.75 5.77
C ASN A 62 -13.78 -5.65 6.09
N ALA A 63 -13.72 -4.50 5.40
CA ALA A 63 -14.66 -3.40 5.56
C ALA A 63 -16.11 -3.82 5.25
N ARG A 64 -16.33 -4.78 4.34
CA ARG A 64 -17.66 -5.34 4.06
C ARG A 64 -18.34 -5.98 5.27
N LYS A 65 -17.56 -6.38 6.28
CA LYS A 65 -18.08 -7.01 7.51
C LYS A 65 -18.50 -5.99 8.57
N GLN A 66 -18.17 -4.70 8.38
CA GLN A 66 -18.55 -3.65 9.32
C GLN A 66 -20.05 -3.30 9.16
N PRO A 67 -20.80 -3.14 10.28
CA PRO A 67 -22.22 -2.75 10.21
C PRO A 67 -22.47 -1.36 9.61
N ALA A 68 -21.45 -0.49 9.58
CA ALA A 68 -21.51 0.84 8.97
C ALA A 68 -21.18 0.85 7.46
N PHE A 69 -20.91 -0.31 6.85
CA PHE A 69 -20.51 -0.40 5.45
C PHE A 69 -21.71 -0.31 4.50
N SER A 70 -21.73 0.70 3.63
CA SER A 70 -22.75 0.86 2.59
C SER A 70 -22.18 0.51 1.20
N PRO A 71 -22.53 -0.66 0.63
CA PRO A 71 -22.02 -1.06 -0.69
C PRO A 71 -22.52 -0.16 -1.82
N LYS A 72 -23.72 0.42 -1.70
CA LYS A 72 -24.25 1.39 -2.68
C LYS A 72 -23.37 2.63 -2.77
N LEU A 73 -22.92 3.14 -1.62
CA LEU A 73 -22.07 4.32 -1.56
C LEU A 73 -20.68 4.03 -2.14
N VAL A 74 -20.11 2.86 -1.83
CA VAL A 74 -18.82 2.42 -2.40
C VAL A 74 -18.86 2.28 -3.92
N ILE A 75 -19.94 1.72 -4.47
CA ILE A 75 -20.10 1.59 -5.93
C ILE A 75 -20.28 2.97 -6.58
N TYR A 76 -21.07 3.87 -5.97
CA TYR A 76 -21.29 5.21 -6.51
C TYR A 76 -20.01 6.06 -6.50
N MET A 77 -19.28 6.06 -5.38
CA MET A 77 -18.00 6.77 -5.25
C MET A 77 -16.90 6.13 -6.10
N GLY A 78 -16.81 4.80 -6.13
CA GLY A 78 -15.81 4.08 -6.92
C GLY A 78 -16.05 4.18 -8.42
N GLY A 79 -17.31 4.12 -8.87
CA GLY A 79 -17.67 4.34 -10.27
C GLY A 79 -17.27 5.73 -10.76
N GLY A 80 -17.44 6.76 -9.92
CA GLY A 80 -16.99 8.12 -10.22
C GLY A 80 -15.47 8.33 -10.21
N MET A 81 -14.67 7.36 -9.71
CA MET A 81 -13.21 7.39 -9.83
C MET A 81 -12.70 6.69 -11.10
N LEU A 82 -13.51 5.83 -11.72
CA LEU A 82 -13.12 5.06 -12.90
C LEU A 82 -13.42 5.78 -14.22
N ILE A 83 -14.37 6.73 -14.20
CA ILE A 83 -14.84 7.52 -15.34
C ILE A 83 -14.34 8.95 -15.16
#